data_AF-A0A1I1GI61-F1
#
_entry.id   AF-A0A1I1GI61-F1
#
_cell.length_a   1.000
_cell.length_b   1.000
_cell.length_c   1.000
_cell.angle_alpha   90.00
_cell.angle_beta   90.00
_cell.angle_gamma   90.00
#
_symmetry.space_group_name_H-M   'P 1'
#
loop_
_entity.id
_entity.type
_entity.pdbx_description
1 polymer ?
#
loop_
_entity_poly.entity_id
_entity_poly.type
_entity_poly.pdbx_seq_one_letter_code
_entity_poly.pdbx_strand_id
1 'polypeptide(L)'
;MSVAAFTFAGGVEMIQPPKVQGTDAEVTKTVANAPSANSYNSMIQAMHTKQSQLTNTSTNASANTTATTNTTAKANGQVGDNYGLIHPGNIPAGVPLSDFIKTYSRVIHYKDAENPNGPDIATSVTQPVTLVRWATYDYTTKKVVGWGQYSHCDASYNPDGYYADFPAQASPDLTSEGFTNPDQPTVAEQPIQDTRWINPLQPDEQVTVYYQHARRAVVPADHAETDKDVTRTINLVDGDDDNHSLGQTKQIVHLHRTAEYFDLVKNQVVYGDWTATSANKDWAAYTAPDKSGEGYVNPTDSVSEQAVTGTTSDDAKTLVYHHQKNEVNGQTPNLPKKYQDELSKKVTRTIHYENGEGQKIAPDVVQTVDFERTAVEDMVTHQLISMGNWGTTTGDTWASQASPAIAGYENPDKASVAAQQVKLDDSDQTVTVHYQKNAVQPKHHNGTNGGNATNGTNSNSNNANNGSKAANTAAGATANQSTSAKKPSRLLAALPSTGQKVVRSVWPAVTGAVAGLSYLFTKKRHDDK
;
A
#
# COMPACT_ATOMS: atom_id res chain seq x y z
N MET A 1 -23.72 3.36 -44.21
CA MET A 1 -24.86 4.26 -43.94
C MET A 1 -24.30 5.53 -43.35
N SER A 2 -24.59 6.76 -43.75
CA SER A 2 -25.11 7.37 -44.97
C SER A 2 -25.01 8.86 -44.64
N VAL A 3 -24.31 9.63 -45.47
CA VAL A 3 -24.15 11.07 -45.30
C VAL A 3 -25.48 11.76 -45.61
N ALA A 4 -25.87 12.74 -44.80
CA ALA A 4 -26.94 13.68 -45.15
C ALA A 4 -26.56 15.08 -44.70
N ALA A 5 -26.20 15.93 -45.66
CA ALA A 5 -26.07 17.36 -45.45
C ALA A 5 -27.44 18.04 -45.67
N PHE A 6 -27.76 19.06 -44.87
CA PHE A 6 -28.85 19.99 -45.17
C PHE A 6 -28.38 21.41 -44.89
N THR A 7 -28.08 22.14 -45.96
CA THR A 7 -27.98 23.60 -45.97
C THR A 7 -29.37 24.21 -45.99
N PHE A 8 -29.62 25.23 -45.16
CA PHE A 8 -30.64 26.21 -45.44
C PHE A 8 -30.05 27.62 -45.28
N ALA A 9 -30.21 28.43 -46.32
CA ALA A 9 -29.82 29.83 -46.31
C ALA A 9 -30.99 30.67 -45.75
N GLY A 10 -30.67 31.60 -44.85
CA GLY A 10 -31.59 32.60 -44.33
C GLY A 10 -30.77 33.83 -43.96
N GLY A 11 -30.76 34.83 -44.84
CA GLY A 11 -29.94 36.03 -44.64
C GLY A 11 -30.54 36.97 -43.60
N VAL A 12 -29.67 37.60 -42.81
CA VAL A 12 -29.97 38.84 -42.08
C VAL A 12 -28.84 39.81 -42.41
N GLU A 13 -29.20 41.01 -42.84
CA GLU A 13 -28.26 42.04 -43.28
C GLU A 13 -27.35 42.50 -42.13
N MET A 14 -26.04 42.47 -42.36
CA MET A 14 -25.11 43.25 -41.54
C MET A 14 -25.21 44.73 -41.96
N ILE A 15 -26.06 45.48 -41.25
CA ILE A 15 -26.11 46.94 -41.36
C ILE A 15 -24.78 47.51 -40.88
N GLN A 16 -23.97 48.03 -41.80
CA GLN A 16 -22.79 48.83 -41.46
C GLN A 16 -23.23 50.25 -41.06
N PRO A 17 -22.83 50.77 -39.89
CA PRO A 17 -22.83 52.20 -39.63
C PRO A 17 -21.67 52.89 -40.40
N PRO A 18 -21.80 54.19 -40.74
CA PRO A 18 -21.03 54.80 -41.83
C PRO A 18 -19.63 55.28 -41.44
N LYS A 19 -18.74 55.35 -42.44
CA LYS A 19 -17.56 56.24 -42.40
C LYS A 19 -18.03 57.70 -42.33
N VAL A 20 -17.53 58.44 -41.34
CA VAL A 20 -17.51 59.91 -41.34
C VAL A 20 -16.09 60.37 -41.01
N GLN A 21 -15.55 61.29 -41.82
CA GLN A 21 -14.26 61.95 -41.61
C GLN A 21 -14.46 63.29 -40.90
N GLY A 22 -13.58 63.64 -39.96
CA GLY A 22 -13.50 64.96 -39.32
C GLY A 22 -14.62 65.22 -38.31
N THR A 23 -14.36 65.70 -37.09
CA THR A 23 -13.39 66.71 -36.67
C THR A 23 -12.91 66.46 -35.24
N ASP A 24 -11.71 66.95 -34.89
CA ASP A 24 -11.24 66.98 -33.51
C ASP A 24 -12.20 67.74 -32.59
N ALA A 25 -12.58 67.09 -31.50
CA ALA A 25 -13.26 67.71 -30.37
C ALA A 25 -12.75 67.05 -29.09
N GLU A 26 -11.61 67.54 -28.59
CA GLU A 26 -11.17 67.25 -27.23
C GLU A 26 -12.27 67.67 -26.24
N VAL A 27 -13.01 66.69 -25.72
CA VAL A 27 -13.76 66.89 -24.47
C VAL A 27 -12.78 66.64 -23.34
N THR A 28 -11.96 67.66 -23.05
CA THR A 28 -11.16 67.74 -21.83
C THR A 28 -12.08 67.67 -20.61
N LYS A 29 -12.34 66.46 -20.10
CA LYS A 29 -12.73 66.30 -18.71
C LYS A 29 -11.50 66.58 -17.87
N THR A 30 -11.44 67.81 -17.36
CA THR A 30 -10.43 68.26 -16.42
C THR A 30 -10.53 67.45 -15.13
N VAL A 31 -9.85 66.30 -15.09
CA VAL A 31 -9.41 65.73 -13.83
C VAL A 31 -8.46 66.76 -13.25
N ALA A 32 -8.86 67.42 -12.16
CA ALA A 32 -7.98 68.30 -11.44
C ALA A 32 -6.79 67.46 -10.96
N ASN A 33 -5.61 67.67 -11.56
CA ASN A 33 -4.40 66.97 -11.17
C ASN A 33 -4.11 67.29 -9.71
N ALA A 34 -4.43 66.36 -8.80
CA ALA A 34 -3.83 66.35 -7.48
C ALA A 34 -2.30 66.36 -7.68
N PRO A 35 -1.55 67.22 -6.98
CA PRO A 35 -0.12 67.34 -7.19
C PRO A 35 0.56 66.00 -6.89
N SER A 36 1.08 65.35 -7.94
CA SER A 36 1.75 64.04 -7.81
C SER A 36 2.88 64.09 -6.77
N ALA A 37 3.21 62.94 -6.17
CA ALA A 37 4.28 62.81 -5.17
C ALA A 37 5.64 63.43 -5.58
N ASN A 38 5.88 63.61 -6.88
CA ASN A 38 7.02 64.35 -7.41
C ASN A 38 7.09 65.81 -6.94
N SER A 39 5.96 66.51 -6.72
CA SER A 39 6.00 67.89 -6.20
C SER A 39 6.49 67.92 -4.75
N TYR A 40 6.06 66.97 -3.92
CA TYR A 40 6.47 66.87 -2.52
C TYR A 40 7.95 66.49 -2.37
N ASN A 41 8.43 65.51 -3.15
CA ASN A 41 9.86 65.21 -3.22
C ASN A 41 10.68 66.40 -3.77
N SER A 42 10.16 67.15 -4.74
CA SER A 42 10.81 68.38 -5.22
C SER A 42 10.84 69.48 -4.14
N MET A 43 9.85 69.55 -3.26
CA MET A 43 9.82 70.47 -2.13
C MET A 43 10.88 70.10 -1.08
N ILE A 44 11.01 68.82 -0.74
CA ILE A 44 12.06 68.33 0.19
C ILE A 44 13.46 68.52 -0.41
N GLN A 45 13.66 68.25 -1.70
CA GLN A 45 14.92 68.55 -2.38
C GLN A 45 15.20 70.06 -2.37
N ALA A 46 14.21 70.91 -2.64
CA ALA A 46 14.36 72.37 -2.54
C ALA A 46 14.67 72.85 -1.11
N MET A 47 14.16 72.19 -0.07
CA MET A 47 14.53 72.46 1.33
C MET A 47 16.01 72.15 1.59
N HIS A 48 16.49 70.96 1.23
CA HIS A 48 17.91 70.60 1.38
C HIS A 48 18.83 71.47 0.52
N THR A 49 18.41 71.86 -0.69
CA THR A 49 19.17 72.78 -1.56
C THR A 49 19.22 74.20 -0.98
N LYS A 50 18.12 74.74 -0.42
CA LYS A 50 18.15 76.04 0.26
C LYS A 50 18.98 76.00 1.55
N GLN A 51 18.91 74.93 2.33
CA GLN A 51 19.71 74.78 3.55
C GLN A 51 21.22 74.75 3.23
N SER A 52 21.63 74.01 2.19
CA SER A 52 23.03 73.97 1.76
C SER A 52 23.53 75.28 1.14
N GLN A 53 22.66 76.06 0.48
CA GLN A 53 22.98 77.42 0.03
C GLN A 53 23.15 78.41 1.20
N LEU A 54 22.36 78.26 2.28
CA LEU A 54 22.45 79.08 3.49
C LEU A 54 23.67 78.73 4.37
N THR A 55 24.15 77.48 4.36
CA THR A 55 25.38 77.11 5.07
C THR A 55 26.64 77.52 4.30
N ASN A 56 26.61 77.48 2.96
CA ASN A 56 27.78 77.80 2.13
C ASN A 56 28.06 79.31 1.99
N THR A 57 27.12 80.20 2.33
CA THR A 57 27.34 81.66 2.37
C THR A 57 27.99 82.16 3.67
N SER A 58 28.31 81.26 4.62
CA SER A 58 28.87 81.60 5.93
C SER A 58 30.40 81.83 5.95
N THR A 59 31.12 81.54 4.86
CA THR A 59 32.61 81.53 4.86
C THR A 59 33.31 82.46 3.86
N ASN A 60 32.60 83.35 3.14
CA ASN A 60 33.25 84.41 2.36
C ASN A 60 32.34 85.63 2.10
N ALA A 61 32.98 86.78 1.87
CA ALA A 61 32.43 88.09 1.51
C ALA A 61 31.79 88.94 2.64
N SER A 62 32.65 89.79 3.22
CA SER A 62 32.26 91.11 3.73
C SER A 62 31.69 92.00 2.60
N ALA A 63 31.00 93.07 3.01
CA ALA A 63 30.55 94.23 2.22
C ALA A 63 29.24 94.11 1.39
N ASN A 64 28.17 94.61 2.02
CA ASN A 64 27.29 95.66 1.48
C ASN A 64 26.67 95.51 0.07
N THR A 65 25.41 95.04 0.02
CA THR A 65 24.38 95.68 -0.84
C THR A 65 22.96 95.48 -0.26
N THR A 66 22.31 96.61 0.00
CA THR A 66 20.84 96.87 -0.04
C THR A 66 19.89 95.73 0.34
N ALA A 67 19.53 95.66 1.63
CA ALA A 67 18.29 94.99 2.05
C ALA A 67 17.07 95.84 1.68
N THR A 68 16.16 95.28 0.87
CA THR A 68 14.86 95.91 0.57
C THR A 68 13.96 95.83 1.80
N THR A 69 13.90 96.91 2.58
CA THR A 69 13.04 96.97 3.77
C THR A 69 11.57 97.12 3.38
N ASN A 70 10.77 96.09 3.64
CA ASN A 70 9.32 96.24 3.70
C ASN A 70 8.96 97.13 4.89
N THR A 71 8.64 98.40 4.63
CA THR A 71 8.22 99.37 5.63
C THR A 71 6.73 99.23 5.95
N THR A 72 6.41 98.63 7.08
CA THR A 72 5.14 98.89 7.78
C THR A 72 5.46 99.62 9.07
N ALA A 73 4.91 100.82 9.25
CA ALA A 73 5.29 101.71 10.35
C ALA A 73 4.79 101.24 11.72
N LYS A 74 5.62 101.43 12.75
CA LYS A 74 5.17 101.69 14.13
C LYS A 74 5.92 102.89 14.68
N ALA A 75 5.20 103.77 15.37
CA ALA A 75 5.75 104.92 16.08
C ALA A 75 5.81 104.64 17.60
N ASN A 76 6.63 105.43 18.30
CA ASN A 76 6.93 105.42 19.73
C ASN A 76 7.75 104.22 20.24
N GLY A 77 8.79 104.55 21.01
CA GLY A 77 9.75 103.57 21.51
C GLY A 77 9.24 102.81 22.73
N GLN A 78 9.26 101.48 22.61
CA GLN A 78 9.48 100.58 23.74
C GLN A 78 10.62 99.63 23.39
N VAL A 79 11.34 99.18 24.41
CA VAL A 79 12.36 98.14 24.29
C VAL A 79 11.66 96.79 24.06
N GLY A 80 12.01 96.10 22.98
CA GLY A 80 11.88 94.64 22.91
C GLY A 80 10.65 94.04 22.24
N ASP A 81 10.48 94.27 20.93
CA ASP A 81 9.94 93.22 20.04
C ASP A 81 11.09 92.21 19.74
N ASN A 82 11.65 91.61 20.80
CA ASN A 82 12.72 90.61 20.71
C ASN A 82 12.24 89.23 20.21
N TYR A 83 10.93 89.10 20.02
CA TYR A 83 10.27 87.88 19.59
C TYR A 83 9.81 88.00 18.15
N GLY A 84 10.06 86.96 17.34
CA GLY A 84 9.51 86.88 15.98
C GLY A 84 9.08 85.47 15.61
N LEU A 85 8.23 85.37 14.61
CA LEU A 85 7.75 84.10 14.07
C LEU A 85 8.78 83.50 13.13
N ILE A 86 9.14 82.25 13.39
CA ILE A 86 10.03 81.44 12.55
C ILE A 86 9.30 80.20 12.03
N HIS A 87 9.65 79.78 10.83
CA HIS A 87 9.04 78.71 10.05
C HIS A 87 10.12 78.07 9.15
N PRO A 88 9.86 76.94 8.44
CA PRO A 88 10.87 76.26 7.61
C PRO A 88 11.63 77.13 6.59
N GLY A 89 11.04 78.26 6.16
CA GLY A 89 11.66 79.19 5.23
C GLY A 89 12.65 80.20 5.84
N ASN A 90 12.70 80.37 7.17
CA ASN A 90 13.49 81.41 7.84
C ASN A 90 14.10 80.98 9.20
N ILE A 91 14.49 79.72 9.36
CA ILE A 91 15.00 79.16 10.63
C ILE A 91 16.33 79.81 11.07
N PRO A 92 16.45 80.34 12.30
CA PRO A 92 17.71 80.85 12.87
C PRO A 92 18.77 79.76 13.09
N ALA A 93 20.04 80.13 12.95
CA ALA A 93 21.16 79.22 13.18
C ALA A 93 21.14 78.60 14.60
N GLY A 94 21.25 77.27 14.67
CA GLY A 94 21.20 76.50 15.92
C GLY A 94 19.83 75.90 16.25
N VAL A 95 18.79 76.20 15.48
CA VAL A 95 17.47 75.57 15.59
C VAL A 95 17.32 74.48 14.51
N PRO A 96 16.97 73.22 14.85
CA PRO A 96 16.81 72.14 13.86
C PRO A 96 15.57 72.31 12.95
N LEU A 97 15.74 72.05 11.65
CA LEU A 97 14.61 71.98 10.69
C LEU A 97 13.63 70.85 11.01
N SER A 98 14.13 69.74 11.59
CA SER A 98 13.31 68.62 12.07
C SER A 98 12.28 69.03 13.12
N ASP A 99 12.50 70.12 13.84
CA ASP A 99 11.57 70.57 14.87
C ASP A 99 10.38 71.32 14.27
N PHE A 100 10.42 71.66 12.97
CA PHE A 100 9.38 72.41 12.25
C PHE A 100 8.59 71.54 11.27
N ILE A 101 9.03 70.30 11.03
CA ILE A 101 8.51 69.41 10.01
C ILE A 101 8.14 68.08 10.65
N LYS A 102 6.94 67.57 10.37
CA LYS A 102 6.56 66.20 10.70
C LYS A 102 5.92 65.51 9.51
N THR A 103 6.53 64.41 9.07
CA THR A 103 5.98 63.52 8.05
C THR A 103 5.16 62.41 8.71
N TYR A 104 4.05 62.06 8.08
CA TYR A 104 3.26 60.85 8.31
C TYR A 104 3.30 60.01 7.05
N SER A 105 3.37 58.70 7.18
CA SER A 105 3.27 57.78 6.05
C SER A 105 2.03 56.92 6.20
N ARG A 106 1.31 56.69 5.10
CA ARG A 106 0.37 55.57 4.97
C ARG A 106 0.93 54.57 3.98
N VAL A 107 1.13 53.33 4.39
CA VAL A 107 1.54 52.24 3.50
C VAL A 107 0.33 51.38 3.19
N ILE A 108 0.05 51.19 1.91
CA ILE A 108 -1.04 50.36 1.40
C ILE A 108 -0.41 49.06 0.88
N HIS A 109 -0.67 47.97 1.58
CA HIS A 109 -0.27 46.61 1.23
C HIS A 109 -1.37 45.90 0.44
N TYR A 110 -0.99 45.25 -0.67
CA TYR A 110 -1.89 44.43 -1.47
C TYR A 110 -1.60 42.96 -1.19
N LYS A 111 -2.53 42.24 -0.55
CA LYS A 111 -2.35 40.87 -0.06
C LYS A 111 -3.29 39.88 -0.74
N ASP A 112 -2.80 38.65 -0.88
CA ASP A 112 -3.64 37.47 -1.07
C ASP A 112 -4.46 37.22 0.22
N ALA A 113 -5.78 37.08 0.09
CA ALA A 113 -6.67 36.77 1.18
C ALA A 113 -6.51 35.33 1.72
N GLU A 114 -6.03 34.39 0.88
CA GLU A 114 -5.73 33.02 1.29
C GLU A 114 -4.34 32.90 1.94
N ASN A 115 -3.46 33.90 1.76
CA ASN A 115 -2.17 34.02 2.44
C ASN A 115 -1.89 35.46 2.97
N PRO A 116 -2.62 35.96 3.99
CA PRO A 116 -2.48 37.33 4.50
C PRO A 116 -1.08 37.71 5.01
N ASN A 117 -0.33 36.71 5.48
CA ASN A 117 1.03 36.86 6.02
C ASN A 117 2.12 36.71 4.93
N GLY A 118 1.73 36.47 3.68
CA GLY A 118 2.64 36.33 2.54
C GLY A 118 3.28 37.66 2.11
N PRO A 119 4.11 37.64 1.04
CA PRO A 119 4.56 38.86 0.38
C PRO A 119 3.37 39.63 -0.19
N ASP A 120 3.59 40.91 -0.52
CA ASP A 120 2.59 41.67 -1.27
C ASP A 120 2.48 41.13 -2.70
N ILE A 121 1.26 40.94 -3.19
CA ILE A 121 0.98 40.43 -4.55
C ILE A 121 1.05 41.53 -5.62
N ALA A 122 1.08 42.79 -5.19
CA ALA A 122 1.34 43.95 -6.05
C ALA A 122 2.26 44.94 -5.32
N THR A 123 2.77 45.95 -6.03
CA THR A 123 3.68 46.94 -5.44
C THR A 123 2.95 47.80 -4.41
N SER A 124 3.34 47.68 -3.15
CA SER A 124 2.78 48.47 -2.05
C SER A 124 3.06 49.97 -2.20
N VAL A 125 2.06 50.79 -1.89
CA VAL A 125 2.10 52.24 -2.09
C VAL A 125 2.36 52.94 -0.76
N THR A 126 3.47 53.68 -0.66
CA THR A 126 3.73 54.58 0.48
C THR A 126 3.32 56.00 0.13
N GLN A 127 2.39 56.58 0.89
CA GLN A 127 1.91 57.95 0.76
C GLN A 127 2.50 58.80 1.90
N PRO A 128 3.57 59.58 1.67
CA PRO A 128 4.10 60.51 2.65
C PRO A 128 3.33 61.84 2.60
N VAL A 129 2.85 62.30 3.74
CA VAL A 129 2.24 63.63 3.90
C VAL A 129 2.99 64.40 4.99
N THR A 130 3.45 65.60 4.64
CA THR A 130 4.32 66.40 5.50
C THR A 130 3.57 67.61 6.02
N LEU A 131 3.44 67.71 7.34
CA LEU A 131 2.95 68.89 8.04
C LEU A 131 4.11 69.78 8.47
N VAL A 132 3.86 71.08 8.52
CA VAL A 132 4.80 72.06 9.07
C VAL A 132 4.18 72.78 10.26
N ARG A 133 5.02 73.33 11.14
CA ARG A 133 4.60 74.26 12.19
C ARG A 133 5.48 75.50 12.20
N TRP A 134 5.01 76.53 12.90
CA TRP A 134 5.77 77.74 13.20
C TRP A 134 6.19 77.76 14.68
N ALA A 135 7.09 78.67 15.03
CA ALA A 135 7.51 78.88 16.41
C ALA A 135 7.75 80.36 16.70
N THR A 136 7.58 80.76 17.96
CA THR A 136 7.98 82.08 18.46
C THR A 136 9.41 81.98 18.96
N TYR A 137 10.32 82.74 18.37
CA TYR A 137 11.74 82.75 18.69
C TYR A 137 12.16 84.07 19.34
N ASP A 138 12.85 83.97 20.47
CA ASP A 138 13.50 85.08 21.16
C ASP A 138 14.91 85.29 20.59
N TYR A 139 15.11 86.40 19.89
CA TYR A 139 16.39 86.75 19.27
C TYR A 139 17.45 87.22 20.28
N THR A 140 17.06 87.61 21.50
CA THR A 140 17.99 87.98 22.56
C THR A 140 18.47 86.76 23.35
N THR A 141 17.57 85.85 23.77
CA THR A 141 17.99 84.61 24.45
C THR A 141 18.40 83.49 23.47
N LYS A 142 18.16 83.69 22.17
CA LYS A 142 18.41 82.75 21.05
C LYS A 142 17.67 81.42 21.21
N LYS A 143 16.44 81.46 21.72
CA LYS A 143 15.64 80.27 22.06
C LYS A 143 14.24 80.33 21.45
N VAL A 144 13.71 79.16 21.11
CA VAL A 144 12.27 78.99 20.88
C VAL A 144 11.55 79.07 22.22
N VAL A 145 10.53 79.93 22.30
CA VAL A 145 9.73 80.17 23.52
C VAL A 145 8.27 79.73 23.40
N GLY A 146 7.84 79.35 22.20
CA GLY A 146 6.50 78.79 21.96
C GLY A 146 6.40 78.14 20.59
N TRP A 147 5.51 77.17 20.44
CA TRP A 147 5.28 76.43 19.21
C TRP A 147 3.83 76.60 18.73
N GLY A 148 3.66 76.80 17.42
CA GLY A 148 2.38 76.65 16.74
C GLY A 148 2.00 75.17 16.57
N GLN A 149 0.78 74.94 16.10
CA GLN A 149 0.34 73.61 15.67
C GLN A 149 1.06 73.16 14.41
N TYR A 150 1.08 71.84 14.20
CA TYR A 150 1.29 71.30 12.87
C TYR A 150 0.04 71.53 12.03
N SER A 151 0.23 72.06 10.83
CA SER A 151 -0.80 72.14 9.80
C SER A 151 -0.21 71.74 8.45
N HIS A 152 -1.07 71.51 7.47
CA HIS A 152 -0.66 71.65 6.09
C HIS A 152 -0.26 73.11 5.80
N CYS A 153 0.44 73.34 4.69
CA CYS A 153 0.74 74.69 4.22
C CYS A 153 0.81 74.73 2.70
N ASP A 154 0.56 75.92 2.15
CA ASP A 154 0.84 76.23 0.75
C ASP A 154 2.36 76.18 0.45
N ALA A 155 2.72 76.29 -0.82
CA ALA A 155 4.13 76.35 -1.27
C ALA A 155 4.90 77.59 -0.77
N SER A 156 4.22 78.53 -0.08
CA SER A 156 4.78 79.74 0.54
C SER A 156 4.91 79.61 2.07
N TYR A 157 4.60 78.45 2.65
CA TYR A 157 4.57 78.17 4.10
C TYR A 157 3.47 78.91 4.88
N ASN A 158 2.40 79.37 4.22
CA ASN A 158 1.23 79.88 4.92
C ASN A 158 0.30 78.73 5.35
N PRO A 159 -0.25 78.76 6.57
CA PRO A 159 -1.31 77.83 6.97
C PRO A 159 -2.63 78.23 6.26
N ASP A 160 -3.02 77.47 5.26
CA ASP A 160 -4.20 77.69 4.42
C ASP A 160 -5.49 77.02 4.94
N GLY A 161 -5.42 76.40 6.12
CA GLY A 161 -6.60 76.08 6.95
C GLY A 161 -7.41 74.82 6.60
N TYR A 162 -7.08 74.14 5.50
CA TYR A 162 -7.57 72.78 5.20
C TYR A 162 -6.95 71.72 6.11
N TYR A 163 -7.51 70.51 6.04
CA TYR A 163 -6.90 69.29 6.57
C TYR A 163 -5.90 68.76 5.53
N ALA A 164 -4.84 68.11 6.01
CA ALA A 164 -3.95 67.34 5.16
C ALA A 164 -4.47 65.91 5.14
N ASP A 165 -4.78 65.40 3.95
CA ASP A 165 -5.42 64.10 3.81
C ASP A 165 -4.48 63.15 3.04
N PHE A 166 -4.46 61.88 3.42
CA PHE A 166 -3.88 60.85 2.57
C PHE A 166 -4.80 60.66 1.36
N PRO A 167 -4.33 60.90 0.12
CA PRO A 167 -5.21 60.90 -1.04
C PRO A 167 -5.76 59.50 -1.32
N ALA A 168 -6.97 59.45 -1.87
CA ALA A 168 -7.58 58.19 -2.29
C ALA A 168 -6.67 57.45 -3.29
N GLN A 169 -6.51 56.14 -3.10
CA GLN A 169 -5.65 55.29 -3.91
C GLN A 169 -6.49 54.19 -4.56
N ALA A 170 -6.57 54.19 -5.89
CA ALA A 170 -7.12 53.06 -6.62
C ALA A 170 -6.23 51.83 -6.42
N SER A 171 -6.84 50.68 -6.14
CA SER A 171 -6.13 49.40 -6.04
C SER A 171 -5.87 48.84 -7.44
N PRO A 172 -4.72 48.16 -7.68
CA PRO A 172 -4.40 47.63 -9.01
C PRO A 172 -5.41 46.57 -9.48
N ASP A 173 -5.65 46.52 -10.79
CA ASP A 173 -6.33 45.40 -11.42
C ASP A 173 -5.36 44.22 -11.50
N LEU A 174 -5.73 43.09 -10.88
CA LEU A 174 -4.95 41.85 -10.84
C LEU A 174 -5.73 40.67 -11.47
N THR A 175 -6.70 40.96 -12.35
CA THR A 175 -7.53 39.93 -12.99
C THR A 175 -6.75 39.06 -13.98
N SER A 176 -5.70 39.60 -14.61
CA SER A 176 -4.76 38.85 -15.45
C SER A 176 -3.93 37.82 -14.66
N GLU A 177 -3.63 38.15 -13.40
CA GLU A 177 -2.90 37.35 -12.42
C GLU A 177 -3.80 36.31 -11.73
N GLY A 178 -5.09 36.29 -12.07
CA GLY A 178 -6.05 35.31 -11.56
C GLY A 178 -6.75 35.72 -10.28
N PHE A 179 -6.69 36.98 -9.85
CA PHE A 179 -7.42 37.48 -8.68
C PHE A 179 -8.79 38.08 -9.05
N THR A 180 -9.69 38.17 -8.07
CA THR A 180 -10.93 38.95 -8.18
C THR A 180 -10.67 40.43 -8.02
N ASN A 181 -11.71 41.27 -8.20
CA ASN A 181 -11.69 42.61 -7.63
C ASN A 181 -11.37 42.54 -6.12
N PRO A 182 -10.58 43.49 -5.58
CA PRO A 182 -10.23 43.52 -4.16
C PRO A 182 -11.42 43.91 -3.28
N ASP A 183 -11.30 43.65 -1.98
CA ASP A 183 -12.23 44.11 -0.94
C ASP A 183 -12.37 45.65 -0.92
N GLN A 184 -11.30 46.36 -1.25
CA GLN A 184 -11.23 47.81 -1.38
C GLN A 184 -10.73 48.18 -2.80
N PRO A 185 -11.64 48.36 -3.79
CA PRO A 185 -11.29 48.84 -5.14
C PRO A 185 -10.62 50.22 -5.14
N THR A 186 -10.90 51.02 -4.12
CA THR A 186 -10.21 52.29 -3.85
C THR A 186 -10.07 52.41 -2.33
N VAL A 187 -8.84 52.50 -1.85
CA VAL A 187 -8.55 52.93 -0.48
C VAL A 187 -8.96 54.39 -0.38
N ALA A 188 -9.87 54.69 0.54
CA ALA A 188 -10.47 56.02 0.65
C ALA A 188 -9.44 57.10 1.01
N GLU A 189 -9.79 58.34 0.65
CA GLU A 189 -9.15 59.53 1.21
C GLU A 189 -9.36 59.56 2.73
N GLN A 190 -8.33 60.00 3.46
CA GLN A 190 -8.33 59.91 4.93
C GLN A 190 -7.67 61.12 5.57
N PRO A 191 -8.37 61.85 6.44
CA PRO A 191 -7.85 63.09 7.02
C PRO A 191 -6.85 62.84 8.15
N ILE A 192 -5.71 63.53 8.10
CA ILE A 192 -4.70 63.54 9.17
C ILE A 192 -5.12 64.57 10.22
N GLN A 193 -5.82 64.08 11.25
CA GLN A 193 -6.36 64.94 12.30
C GLN A 193 -5.30 65.30 13.37
N ASP A 194 -4.87 66.57 13.42
CA ASP A 194 -4.29 67.19 14.63
C ASP A 194 -5.38 68.01 15.38
N THR A 195 -6.32 67.31 16.01
CA THR A 195 -7.31 67.97 16.87
C THR A 195 -6.86 67.95 18.33
N ARG A 196 -6.61 69.14 18.89
CA ARG A 196 -5.96 69.38 20.19
C ARG A 196 -6.63 68.78 21.44
N TRP A 197 -7.68 67.98 21.32
CA TRP A 197 -8.51 67.53 22.45
C TRP A 197 -9.00 66.07 22.43
N ILE A 198 -8.81 65.29 21.36
CA ILE A 198 -9.10 63.84 21.36
C ILE A 198 -8.04 63.07 20.57
N ASN A 199 -7.27 62.25 21.29
CA ASN A 199 -6.25 61.28 20.82
C ASN A 199 -4.96 61.86 20.21
N PRO A 200 -3.79 61.21 20.40
CA PRO A 200 -2.53 61.67 19.83
C PRO A 200 -2.38 61.22 18.37
N LEU A 201 -1.55 61.98 17.67
CA LEU A 201 -1.02 61.76 16.32
C LEU A 201 -0.82 60.26 16.02
N GLN A 202 -1.57 59.70 15.06
CA GLN A 202 -1.39 58.30 14.67
C GLN A 202 0.04 58.10 14.11
N PRO A 203 0.78 57.08 14.56
CA PRO A 203 2.03 56.67 13.89
C PRO A 203 1.72 56.10 12.50
N ASP A 204 2.77 55.86 11.70
CA ASP A 204 2.65 55.45 10.29
C ASP A 204 1.58 54.37 10.08
N GLU A 205 0.62 54.68 9.21
CA GLU A 205 -0.57 53.88 9.01
C GLU A 205 -0.31 52.72 8.05
N GLN A 206 -0.97 51.60 8.31
CA GLN A 206 -0.90 50.38 7.53
C GLN A 206 -2.31 50.00 7.08
N VAL A 207 -2.58 50.11 5.79
CA VAL A 207 -3.83 49.66 5.17
C VAL A 207 -3.53 48.38 4.40
N THR A 208 -4.29 47.32 4.66
CA THR A 208 -4.23 46.10 3.84
C THR A 208 -5.47 46.01 2.96
N VAL A 209 -5.24 45.79 1.68
CA VAL A 209 -6.25 45.49 0.66
C VAL A 209 -6.12 44.02 0.30
N TYR A 210 -7.21 43.27 0.37
CA TYR A 210 -7.24 41.83 0.16
C TYR A 210 -7.87 41.46 -1.18
N TYR A 211 -7.19 40.57 -1.91
CA TYR A 211 -7.68 39.98 -3.15
C TYR A 211 -8.02 38.51 -2.92
N GLN A 212 -9.18 38.06 -3.38
CA GLN A 212 -9.54 36.63 -3.42
C GLN A 212 -9.06 36.02 -4.73
N HIS A 213 -8.81 34.71 -4.75
CA HIS A 213 -8.54 34.01 -5.99
C HIS A 213 -9.80 33.98 -6.87
N ALA A 214 -9.66 34.35 -8.14
CA ALA A 214 -10.69 34.09 -9.14
C ALA A 214 -10.78 32.59 -9.42
N ARG A 215 -12.00 32.14 -9.70
CA ARG A 215 -12.33 30.71 -9.87
C ARG A 215 -13.16 30.56 -11.13
N ARG A 216 -12.93 29.48 -11.88
CA ARG A 216 -13.77 29.09 -13.03
C ARG A 216 -14.25 27.65 -12.89
N ALA A 217 -15.31 27.32 -13.62
CA ALA A 217 -15.70 25.93 -13.81
C ALA A 217 -14.55 25.13 -14.46
N VAL A 218 -14.41 23.88 -14.01
CA VAL A 218 -13.45 22.93 -14.58
C VAL A 218 -13.90 22.53 -15.99
N VAL A 219 -12.98 22.52 -16.94
CA VAL A 219 -13.24 22.13 -18.34
C VAL A 219 -12.46 20.86 -18.70
N PRO A 220 -12.83 20.11 -19.76
CA PRO A 220 -12.15 18.87 -20.12
C PRO A 220 -10.63 19.00 -20.38
N ALA A 221 -10.16 20.18 -20.78
CA ALA A 221 -8.74 20.47 -20.99
C ALA A 221 -7.93 20.60 -19.68
N ASP A 222 -8.59 20.70 -18.52
CA ASP A 222 -7.93 20.74 -17.20
C ASP A 222 -7.51 19.33 -16.71
N HIS A 223 -7.88 18.27 -17.46
CA HIS A 223 -7.54 16.87 -17.17
C HIS A 223 -7.83 16.43 -15.72
N ALA A 224 -8.96 16.88 -15.17
CA ALA A 224 -9.33 16.61 -13.79
C ALA A 224 -9.46 15.10 -13.51
N GLU A 225 -8.70 14.60 -12.53
CA GLU A 225 -8.78 13.22 -12.05
C GLU A 225 -9.96 13.10 -11.07
N THR A 226 -11.16 12.81 -11.57
CA THR A 226 -12.38 12.63 -10.76
C THR A 226 -12.60 11.20 -10.29
N ASP A 227 -12.02 10.22 -10.96
CA ASP A 227 -12.30 8.79 -10.78
C ASP A 227 -11.01 7.98 -10.74
N LYS A 228 -10.91 7.02 -9.83
CA LYS A 228 -9.82 6.04 -9.80
C LYS A 228 -10.24 4.72 -9.17
N ASP A 229 -9.52 3.67 -9.54
CA ASP A 229 -9.65 2.33 -8.97
C ASP A 229 -8.50 2.08 -8.00
N VAL A 230 -8.80 1.45 -6.86
CA VAL A 230 -7.82 1.02 -5.86
C VAL A 230 -7.96 -0.49 -5.66
N THR A 231 -6.93 -1.23 -6.05
CA THR A 231 -6.96 -2.68 -6.25
C THR A 231 -6.08 -3.42 -5.24
N ARG A 232 -6.67 -4.37 -4.49
CA ARG A 232 -5.92 -5.40 -3.77
C ARG A 232 -5.94 -6.69 -4.58
N THR A 233 -4.75 -7.15 -4.96
CA THR A 233 -4.56 -8.44 -5.63
C THR A 233 -4.16 -9.49 -4.60
N ILE A 234 -4.88 -10.62 -4.57
CA ILE A 234 -4.58 -11.75 -3.69
C ILE A 234 -4.18 -12.92 -4.58
N ASN A 235 -2.90 -13.32 -4.49
CA ASN A 235 -2.32 -14.44 -5.21
C ASN A 235 -2.40 -15.70 -4.35
N LEU A 236 -2.76 -16.82 -4.96
CA LEU A 236 -2.67 -18.16 -4.37
C LEU A 236 -1.50 -18.87 -5.06
N VAL A 237 -0.53 -19.35 -4.29
CA VAL A 237 0.68 -19.97 -4.83
C VAL A 237 1.02 -21.30 -4.18
N ASP A 238 1.73 -22.12 -4.93
CA ASP A 238 2.35 -23.36 -4.49
C ASP A 238 3.76 -23.09 -3.93
N GLY A 239 3.92 -23.21 -2.61
CA GLY A 239 5.18 -22.99 -1.93
C GLY A 239 6.21 -24.09 -2.09
N ASP A 240 5.84 -25.26 -2.63
CA ASP A 240 6.76 -26.38 -2.90
C ASP A 240 7.18 -26.45 -4.39
N ASP A 241 6.47 -25.78 -5.33
CA ASP A 241 6.83 -25.61 -6.76
C ASP A 241 7.15 -24.14 -7.12
N ASP A 242 8.24 -23.56 -6.59
CA ASP A 242 8.76 -22.22 -6.96
C ASP A 242 7.75 -21.04 -6.94
N ASN A 243 6.71 -21.12 -6.08
CA ASN A 243 5.55 -20.20 -6.06
C ASN A 243 4.70 -20.23 -7.34
N HIS A 244 4.49 -21.42 -7.92
CA HIS A 244 3.57 -21.62 -9.04
C HIS A 244 2.18 -21.04 -8.73
N SER A 245 1.56 -20.37 -9.70
CA SER A 245 0.27 -19.73 -9.48
C SER A 245 -0.87 -20.74 -9.47
N LEU A 246 -1.49 -20.94 -8.30
CA LEU A 246 -2.71 -21.74 -8.12
C LEU A 246 -3.99 -20.93 -8.36
N GLY A 247 -3.87 -19.61 -8.51
CA GLY A 247 -4.97 -18.71 -8.82
C GLY A 247 -4.72 -17.27 -8.36
N GLN A 248 -5.61 -16.37 -8.75
CA GLN A 248 -5.61 -14.98 -8.30
C GLN A 248 -7.05 -14.48 -8.14
N THR A 249 -7.27 -13.64 -7.15
CA THR A 249 -8.48 -12.81 -7.06
C THR A 249 -8.12 -11.34 -6.89
N LYS A 250 -9.04 -10.44 -7.26
CA LYS A 250 -8.87 -8.99 -7.14
C LYS A 250 -10.06 -8.40 -6.41
N GLN A 251 -9.78 -7.51 -5.47
CA GLN A 251 -10.76 -6.67 -4.80
C GLN A 251 -10.53 -5.24 -5.25
N ILE A 252 -11.50 -4.66 -5.94
CA ILE A 252 -11.41 -3.32 -6.51
C ILE A 252 -12.43 -2.44 -5.80
N VAL A 253 -11.99 -1.28 -5.31
CA VAL A 253 -12.87 -0.21 -4.84
C VAL A 253 -12.79 0.92 -5.85
N HIS A 254 -13.95 1.34 -6.34
CA HIS A 254 -14.08 2.48 -7.24
C HIS A 254 -14.27 3.74 -6.40
N LEU A 255 -13.40 4.72 -6.58
CA LEU A 255 -13.43 6.00 -5.88
C LEU A 255 -13.78 7.12 -6.85
N HIS A 256 -14.65 8.03 -6.43
CA HIS A 256 -15.02 9.25 -7.13
C HIS A 256 -14.87 10.47 -6.22
N ARG A 257 -14.43 11.59 -6.80
CA ARG A 257 -14.44 12.92 -6.16
C ARG A 257 -14.91 13.99 -7.14
N THR A 258 -15.53 15.04 -6.62
CA THR A 258 -15.90 16.21 -7.41
C THR A 258 -14.68 17.07 -7.72
N ALA A 259 -14.53 17.49 -8.98
CA ALA A 259 -13.67 18.61 -9.35
C ALA A 259 -14.51 19.90 -9.20
N GLU A 260 -14.23 20.69 -8.17
CA GLU A 260 -15.12 21.77 -7.74
C GLU A 260 -14.96 23.04 -8.59
N TYR A 261 -13.71 23.49 -8.74
CA TYR A 261 -13.34 24.66 -9.54
C TYR A 261 -11.87 24.60 -9.93
N PHE A 262 -11.50 25.38 -10.95
CA PHE A 262 -10.12 25.69 -11.25
C PHE A 262 -9.74 27.01 -10.58
N ASP A 263 -8.67 26.99 -9.79
CA ASP A 263 -8.08 28.16 -9.13
C ASP A 263 -7.11 28.83 -10.11
N LEU A 264 -7.37 30.08 -10.48
CA LEU A 264 -6.58 30.78 -11.51
C LEU A 264 -5.19 31.20 -11.02
N VAL A 265 -5.02 31.47 -9.71
CA VAL A 265 -3.72 31.89 -9.14
C VAL A 265 -2.82 30.68 -8.92
N LYS A 266 -3.38 29.59 -8.36
CA LYS A 266 -2.64 28.32 -8.16
C LYS A 266 -2.49 27.52 -9.47
N ASN A 267 -3.21 27.90 -10.53
CA ASN A 267 -3.25 27.24 -11.84
C ASN A 267 -3.51 25.72 -11.74
N GLN A 268 -4.48 25.33 -10.91
CA GLN A 268 -4.80 23.93 -10.65
C GLN A 268 -6.29 23.71 -10.37
N VAL A 269 -6.74 22.46 -10.56
CA VAL A 269 -8.07 22.01 -10.13
C VAL A 269 -8.09 21.81 -8.62
N VAL A 270 -9.10 22.38 -7.96
CA VAL A 270 -9.46 22.08 -6.57
C VAL A 270 -10.52 20.99 -6.56
N TYR A 271 -10.33 19.99 -5.69
CA TYR A 271 -11.18 18.82 -5.60
C TYR A 271 -11.81 18.70 -4.22
N GLY A 272 -13.00 18.10 -4.17
CA GLY A 272 -13.60 17.58 -2.94
C GLY A 272 -12.97 16.25 -2.52
N ASP A 273 -13.51 15.70 -1.43
CA ASP A 273 -13.05 14.42 -0.87
C ASP A 273 -13.33 13.22 -1.78
N TRP A 274 -12.46 12.21 -1.72
CA TRP A 274 -12.68 10.91 -2.35
C TRP A 274 -13.77 10.12 -1.62
N THR A 275 -14.73 9.60 -2.38
CA THR A 275 -15.84 8.78 -1.89
C THR A 275 -15.92 7.47 -2.67
N ALA A 276 -16.22 6.36 -1.99
CA ALA A 276 -16.40 5.08 -2.66
C ALA A 276 -17.78 4.99 -3.35
N THR A 277 -17.76 4.70 -4.66
CA THR A 277 -18.94 4.52 -5.51
C THR A 277 -19.34 3.05 -5.67
N SER A 278 -18.41 2.12 -5.43
CA SER A 278 -18.68 0.70 -5.38
C SER A 278 -19.53 0.30 -4.17
N ALA A 279 -20.34 -0.75 -4.33
CA ALA A 279 -21.20 -1.26 -3.24
C ALA A 279 -20.37 -1.75 -2.03
N ASN A 280 -19.23 -2.40 -2.32
CA ASN A 280 -18.17 -2.60 -1.35
C ASN A 280 -17.28 -1.35 -1.35
N LYS A 281 -17.19 -0.69 -0.21
CA LYS A 281 -16.36 0.53 -0.02
C LYS A 281 -14.95 0.22 0.45
N ASP A 282 -14.75 -1.00 0.93
CA ASP A 282 -13.55 -1.49 1.57
C ASP A 282 -13.15 -2.85 0.96
N TRP A 283 -11.89 -3.25 1.14
CA TRP A 283 -11.45 -4.58 0.74
C TRP A 283 -11.82 -5.60 1.82
N ALA A 284 -12.89 -6.35 1.58
CA ALA A 284 -13.40 -7.37 2.49
C ALA A 284 -12.34 -8.43 2.87
N ALA A 285 -12.50 -9.04 4.06
CA ALA A 285 -11.67 -10.18 4.46
C ALA A 285 -11.76 -11.34 3.43
N TYR A 286 -10.67 -12.07 3.26
CA TYR A 286 -10.58 -13.18 2.31
C TYR A 286 -9.89 -14.40 2.94
N THR A 287 -10.60 -15.51 2.90
CA THR A 287 -10.13 -16.85 3.28
C THR A 287 -9.80 -17.63 2.01
N ALA A 288 -8.65 -18.30 2.01
CA ALA A 288 -8.23 -19.13 0.89
C ALA A 288 -9.19 -20.32 0.69
N PRO A 289 -9.51 -20.74 -0.56
CA PRO A 289 -10.30 -21.94 -0.82
C PRO A 289 -9.63 -23.21 -0.24
N ASP A 290 -10.44 -24.16 0.20
CA ASP A 290 -9.94 -25.47 0.63
C ASP A 290 -9.45 -26.28 -0.59
N LYS A 291 -8.16 -26.61 -0.60
CA LYS A 291 -7.49 -27.47 -1.61
C LYS A 291 -6.98 -28.78 -1.01
N SER A 292 -7.48 -29.17 0.16
CA SER A 292 -7.09 -30.43 0.81
C SER A 292 -7.37 -31.68 -0.03
N GLY A 293 -8.46 -31.67 -0.81
CA GLY A 293 -8.78 -32.72 -1.78
C GLY A 293 -7.91 -32.73 -3.05
N GLU A 294 -7.11 -31.69 -3.28
CA GLU A 294 -6.12 -31.58 -4.36
C GLU A 294 -4.70 -31.92 -3.89
N GLY A 295 -4.53 -32.41 -2.65
CA GLY A 295 -3.23 -32.77 -2.08
C GLY A 295 -2.49 -31.63 -1.38
N TYR A 296 -3.10 -30.44 -1.18
CA TYR A 296 -2.46 -29.31 -0.52
C TYR A 296 -2.83 -29.16 0.96
N VAL A 297 -1.88 -28.68 1.76
CA VAL A 297 -2.11 -28.07 3.07
C VAL A 297 -2.52 -26.61 2.82
N ASN A 298 -3.70 -26.23 3.32
CA ASN A 298 -4.22 -24.87 3.16
C ASN A 298 -3.39 -23.86 3.97
N PRO A 299 -3.23 -22.61 3.49
CA PRO A 299 -2.62 -21.53 4.27
C PRO A 299 -3.33 -21.36 5.62
N THR A 300 -2.57 -21.19 6.69
CA THR A 300 -3.11 -20.77 8.00
C THR A 300 -3.38 -19.26 8.04
N ASP A 301 -2.66 -18.50 7.21
CA ASP A 301 -2.82 -17.05 7.09
C ASP A 301 -4.08 -16.71 6.29
N SER A 302 -4.67 -15.57 6.63
CA SER A 302 -5.83 -15.00 5.92
C SER A 302 -5.59 -13.53 5.65
N VAL A 303 -6.26 -13.00 4.63
CA VAL A 303 -6.20 -11.57 4.33
C VAL A 303 -7.32 -10.88 5.08
N SER A 304 -6.96 -9.99 6.01
CA SER A 304 -7.96 -9.25 6.79
C SER A 304 -8.75 -8.26 5.93
N GLU A 305 -9.91 -7.86 6.45
CA GLU A 305 -10.58 -6.66 5.95
C GLU A 305 -9.67 -5.43 6.10
N GLN A 306 -9.77 -4.49 5.16
CA GLN A 306 -9.01 -3.26 5.17
C GLN A 306 -9.83 -2.13 4.57
N ALA A 307 -9.92 -1.01 5.31
CA ALA A 307 -10.61 0.18 4.86
C ALA A 307 -9.90 0.84 3.67
N VAL A 308 -10.66 1.31 2.68
CA VAL A 308 -10.11 1.98 1.50
C VAL A 308 -10.51 3.47 1.49
N THR A 309 -9.53 4.33 1.24
CA THR A 309 -9.67 5.79 1.28
C THR A 309 -9.03 6.41 0.04
N GLY A 310 -9.24 7.72 -0.16
CA GLY A 310 -8.57 8.50 -1.20
C GLY A 310 -7.03 8.44 -1.19
N THR A 311 -6.41 8.09 -0.07
CA THR A 311 -4.94 7.96 0.07
C THR A 311 -4.45 6.51 0.02
N THR A 312 -5.35 5.52 -0.05
CA THR A 312 -4.98 4.11 -0.19
C THR A 312 -4.40 3.87 -1.59
N SER A 313 -3.26 3.18 -1.64
CA SER A 313 -2.61 2.70 -2.87
C SER A 313 -2.94 1.22 -3.12
N ASP A 314 -2.72 0.75 -4.34
CA ASP A 314 -2.81 -0.67 -4.68
C ASP A 314 -1.96 -1.55 -3.76
N ASP A 315 -2.46 -2.76 -3.49
CA ASP A 315 -1.85 -3.72 -2.57
C ASP A 315 -1.77 -5.12 -3.20
N ALA A 316 -0.78 -5.90 -2.75
CA ALA A 316 -0.59 -7.28 -3.13
C ALA A 316 -0.42 -8.16 -1.88
N LYS A 317 -1.17 -9.26 -1.85
CA LYS A 317 -1.09 -10.31 -0.82
C LYS A 317 -0.88 -11.64 -1.50
N THR A 318 -0.18 -12.55 -0.81
CA THR A 318 0.10 -13.90 -1.30
C THR A 318 -0.24 -14.87 -0.18
N LEU A 319 -1.05 -15.89 -0.48
CA LEU A 319 -1.35 -17.00 0.41
C LEU A 319 -0.70 -18.26 -0.19
N VAL A 320 0.12 -18.91 0.63
CA VAL A 320 0.98 -20.03 0.21
C VAL A 320 0.35 -21.35 0.64
N TYR A 321 0.07 -22.21 -0.32
CA TYR A 321 -0.27 -23.61 -0.09
C TYR A 321 1.01 -24.44 -0.07
N HIS A 322 1.01 -25.53 0.69
CA HIS A 322 2.12 -26.48 0.73
C HIS A 322 1.64 -27.88 0.35
N HIS A 323 2.54 -28.77 -0.08
CA HIS A 323 2.15 -30.14 -0.39
C HIS A 323 1.87 -30.97 0.87
N GLN A 324 0.76 -31.73 0.88
CA GLN A 324 0.56 -32.81 1.85
C GLN A 324 1.57 -33.93 1.57
N LYS A 325 2.09 -34.51 2.65
CA LYS A 325 3.15 -35.52 2.61
C LYS A 325 2.69 -36.71 3.46
N ASN A 326 2.37 -37.82 2.80
CA ASN A 326 1.75 -38.99 3.43
C ASN A 326 2.69 -40.19 3.43
N GLU A 327 2.71 -40.96 4.52
CA GLU A 327 3.46 -42.22 4.55
C GLU A 327 2.68 -43.33 3.84
N VAL A 328 3.36 -44.05 2.95
CA VAL A 328 2.80 -45.12 2.09
C VAL A 328 3.67 -46.37 2.15
N ASN A 329 3.08 -47.52 1.80
CA ASN A 329 3.77 -48.81 1.71
C ASN A 329 3.31 -49.59 0.47
N GLY A 330 3.88 -50.78 0.22
CA GLY A 330 3.51 -51.62 -0.93
C GLY A 330 2.03 -52.07 -0.99
N GLN A 331 1.27 -51.84 0.07
CA GLN A 331 -0.14 -52.21 0.22
C GLN A 331 -1.09 -50.99 0.15
N THR A 332 -0.56 -49.76 0.05
CA THR A 332 -1.37 -48.52 -0.01
C THR A 332 -2.35 -48.55 -1.20
N PRO A 333 -3.67 -48.37 -0.98
CA PRO A 333 -4.65 -48.33 -2.06
C PRO A 333 -4.35 -47.23 -3.08
N ASN A 334 -4.57 -47.54 -4.37
CA ASN A 334 -4.33 -46.65 -5.51
C ASN A 334 -2.87 -46.21 -5.75
N LEU A 335 -1.91 -46.62 -4.92
CA LEU A 335 -0.49 -46.36 -5.16
C LEU A 335 -0.07 -46.99 -6.51
N PRO A 336 0.57 -46.25 -7.43
CA PRO A 336 1.03 -46.78 -8.72
C PRO A 336 1.87 -48.06 -8.58
N LYS A 337 1.62 -49.05 -9.45
CA LYS A 337 2.25 -50.38 -9.35
C LYS A 337 3.79 -50.33 -9.28
N LYS A 338 4.42 -49.41 -10.03
CA LYS A 338 5.88 -49.15 -9.96
C LYS A 338 6.37 -48.93 -8.52
N TYR A 339 5.64 -48.13 -7.73
CA TYR A 339 6.01 -47.82 -6.36
C TYR A 339 5.68 -48.99 -5.42
N GLN A 340 4.61 -49.75 -5.65
CA GLN A 340 4.36 -50.98 -4.88
C GLN A 340 5.53 -51.98 -4.99
N ASP A 341 6.09 -52.10 -6.20
CA ASP A 341 7.24 -52.97 -6.49
C ASP A 341 8.57 -52.39 -5.98
N GLU A 342 8.66 -51.08 -5.79
CA GLU A 342 9.79 -50.42 -5.09
C GLU A 342 9.71 -50.53 -3.56
N LEU A 343 8.53 -50.78 -2.99
CA LEU A 343 8.26 -50.83 -1.54
C LEU A 343 8.04 -52.25 -0.99
N SER A 344 7.94 -53.25 -1.85
CA SER A 344 7.82 -54.66 -1.46
C SER A 344 8.67 -55.56 -2.35
N LYS A 345 9.41 -56.51 -1.75
CA LYS A 345 10.15 -57.56 -2.47
C LYS A 345 9.88 -58.91 -1.82
N LYS A 346 9.61 -59.92 -2.64
CA LYS A 346 9.55 -61.32 -2.21
C LYS A 346 10.82 -62.04 -2.65
N VAL A 347 11.33 -62.92 -1.80
CA VAL A 347 12.37 -63.89 -2.17
C VAL A 347 11.87 -65.28 -1.77
N THR A 348 11.85 -66.20 -2.73
CA THR A 348 11.22 -67.52 -2.59
C THR A 348 12.22 -68.67 -2.77
N ARG A 349 11.99 -69.76 -2.04
CA ARG A 349 12.67 -71.04 -2.24
C ARG A 349 11.62 -72.11 -2.54
N THR A 350 11.71 -72.72 -3.71
CA THR A 350 10.86 -73.84 -4.11
C THR A 350 11.64 -75.14 -4.01
N ILE A 351 11.10 -76.10 -3.27
CA ILE A 351 11.68 -77.44 -3.07
C ILE A 351 10.83 -78.46 -3.83
N HIS A 352 11.42 -79.07 -4.86
CA HIS A 352 10.81 -80.12 -5.68
C HIS A 352 11.21 -81.51 -5.16
N TYR A 353 10.29 -82.47 -5.26
CA TYR A 353 10.54 -83.88 -4.92
C TYR A 353 10.27 -84.75 -6.14
N GLU A 354 11.33 -85.27 -6.74
CA GLU A 354 11.30 -85.93 -8.05
C GLU A 354 11.91 -87.34 -7.99
N ASN A 355 11.52 -88.20 -8.92
CA ASN A 355 12.19 -89.49 -9.14
C ASN A 355 13.35 -89.36 -10.15
N GLY A 356 14.09 -90.44 -10.38
CA GLY A 356 15.15 -90.49 -11.39
C GLY A 356 14.72 -90.28 -12.85
N GLU A 357 13.41 -90.18 -13.13
CA GLU A 357 12.83 -89.83 -14.44
C GLU A 357 12.43 -88.34 -14.52
N GLY A 358 12.71 -87.54 -13.48
CA GLY A 358 12.29 -86.13 -13.38
C GLY A 358 10.78 -85.93 -13.13
N GLN A 359 10.06 -87.00 -12.74
CA GLN A 359 8.64 -86.90 -12.43
C GLN A 359 8.46 -86.45 -10.98
N LYS A 360 7.61 -85.45 -10.77
CA LYS A 360 7.18 -85.01 -9.44
C LYS A 360 6.40 -86.10 -8.71
N ILE A 361 6.86 -86.47 -7.52
CA ILE A 361 6.31 -87.58 -6.71
C ILE A 361 5.77 -87.14 -5.33
N ALA A 362 6.00 -85.90 -4.93
CA ALA A 362 5.32 -85.26 -3.80
C ALA A 362 5.01 -83.77 -4.11
N PRO A 363 4.11 -83.11 -3.36
CA PRO A 363 3.85 -81.68 -3.51
C PRO A 363 5.12 -80.84 -3.24
N ASP A 364 5.30 -79.75 -3.97
CA ASP A 364 6.43 -78.84 -3.72
C ASP A 364 6.24 -78.11 -2.39
N VAL A 365 7.33 -77.74 -1.74
CA VAL A 365 7.32 -76.81 -0.61
C VAL A 365 7.86 -75.47 -1.10
N VAL A 366 7.04 -74.42 -1.01
CA VAL A 366 7.46 -73.04 -1.25
C VAL A 366 7.64 -72.33 0.08
N GLN A 367 8.79 -71.71 0.28
CA GLN A 367 9.11 -70.87 1.43
C GLN A 367 9.36 -69.45 0.92
N THR A 368 8.81 -68.45 1.60
CA THR A 368 8.90 -67.04 1.17
C THR A 368 9.42 -66.20 2.32
N VAL A 369 10.32 -65.27 2.02
CA VAL A 369 10.60 -64.12 2.87
C VAL A 369 10.04 -62.87 2.19
N ASP A 370 9.16 -62.18 2.91
CA ASP A 370 8.55 -60.93 2.47
C ASP A 370 9.27 -59.74 3.09
N PHE A 371 9.93 -58.95 2.24
CA PHE A 371 10.55 -57.68 2.57
C PHE A 371 9.60 -56.53 2.25
N GLU A 372 9.44 -55.59 3.18
CA GLU A 372 8.62 -54.38 3.00
C GLU A 372 9.37 -53.15 3.55
N ARG A 373 9.06 -51.98 2.99
CA ARG A 373 9.45 -50.67 3.53
C ARG A 373 8.34 -49.65 3.32
N THR A 374 8.39 -48.55 4.05
CA THR A 374 7.53 -47.39 3.83
C THR A 374 8.26 -46.32 3.01
N ALA A 375 7.52 -45.33 2.50
CA ALA A 375 8.03 -44.14 1.83
C ALA A 375 7.11 -42.96 2.12
N VAL A 376 7.56 -41.74 1.83
CA VAL A 376 6.72 -40.55 1.86
C VAL A 376 6.31 -40.19 0.43
N GLU A 377 5.02 -40.21 0.15
CA GLU A 377 4.44 -39.69 -1.09
C GLU A 377 4.08 -38.22 -0.93
N ASP A 378 4.48 -37.43 -1.92
CA ASP A 378 4.02 -36.07 -2.15
C ASP A 378 2.67 -36.09 -2.88
N MET A 379 1.63 -35.57 -2.25
CA MET A 379 0.24 -35.77 -2.68
C MET A 379 -0.21 -34.90 -3.86
N VAL A 380 0.62 -33.95 -4.31
CA VAL A 380 0.35 -33.10 -5.48
C VAL A 380 1.06 -33.67 -6.71
N THR A 381 2.34 -34.06 -6.55
CA THR A 381 3.17 -34.57 -7.64
C THR A 381 3.08 -36.09 -7.84
N HIS A 382 2.55 -36.83 -6.85
CA HIS A 382 2.53 -38.29 -6.79
C HIS A 382 3.94 -38.91 -6.94
N GLN A 383 4.92 -38.31 -6.26
CA GLN A 383 6.30 -38.77 -6.23
C GLN A 383 6.70 -39.25 -4.83
N LEU A 384 7.51 -40.31 -4.77
CA LEU A 384 8.12 -40.75 -3.53
C LEU A 384 9.32 -39.83 -3.22
N ILE A 385 9.17 -38.96 -2.23
CA ILE A 385 10.17 -37.94 -1.84
C ILE A 385 11.12 -38.42 -0.73
N SER A 386 10.80 -39.54 -0.07
CA SER A 386 11.69 -40.20 0.91
C SER A 386 11.40 -41.69 0.97
N MET A 387 12.42 -42.49 1.27
CA MET A 387 12.35 -43.95 1.36
C MET A 387 12.75 -44.40 2.77
N GLY A 388 11.92 -45.23 3.39
CA GLY A 388 12.19 -45.88 4.67
C GLY A 388 13.13 -47.09 4.55
N ASN A 389 13.51 -47.61 5.72
CA ASN A 389 14.34 -48.81 5.83
C ASN A 389 13.54 -50.08 5.50
N TRP A 390 14.22 -51.07 4.94
CA TRP A 390 13.66 -52.41 4.72
C TRP A 390 13.56 -53.20 6.03
N GLY A 391 12.43 -53.89 6.20
CA GLY A 391 12.21 -54.91 7.23
C GLY A 391 11.56 -56.16 6.63
N THR A 392 11.46 -57.23 7.42
CA THR A 392 10.80 -58.48 7.03
C THR A 392 9.52 -58.69 7.82
N THR A 393 8.41 -59.05 7.17
CA THR A 393 7.13 -59.35 7.85
C THR A 393 7.01 -60.81 8.28
N THR A 394 7.72 -61.72 7.59
CA THR A 394 7.72 -63.17 7.82
C THR A 394 8.89 -63.68 8.68
N GLY A 395 9.81 -62.80 9.07
CA GLY A 395 11.17 -63.16 9.47
C GLY A 395 12.09 -63.39 8.27
N ASP A 396 13.40 -63.37 8.53
CA ASP A 396 14.47 -63.29 7.51
C ASP A 396 15.09 -64.64 7.13
N THR A 397 14.45 -65.77 7.48
CA THR A 397 15.07 -67.10 7.38
C THR A 397 14.10 -68.14 6.85
N TRP A 398 14.44 -68.81 5.76
CA TRP A 398 13.76 -70.03 5.35
C TRP A 398 14.13 -71.17 6.31
N ALA A 399 13.13 -71.75 6.97
CA ALA A 399 13.31 -72.86 7.90
C ALA A 399 13.85 -74.12 7.21
N SER A 400 14.48 -75.01 7.99
CA SER A 400 14.88 -76.34 7.51
C SER A 400 13.64 -77.16 7.12
N GLN A 401 13.67 -77.79 5.94
CA GLN A 401 12.59 -78.62 5.43
C GLN A 401 13.04 -80.07 5.29
N ALA A 402 12.55 -80.94 6.16
CA ALA A 402 12.77 -82.38 6.05
C ALA A 402 12.08 -82.93 4.80
N SER A 403 12.76 -83.84 4.10
CA SER A 403 12.22 -84.50 2.92
C SER A 403 11.23 -85.60 3.33
N PRO A 404 10.05 -85.71 2.68
CA PRO A 404 9.03 -86.68 3.05
C PRO A 404 9.49 -88.13 2.79
N ALA A 405 9.03 -89.07 3.61
CA ALA A 405 9.15 -90.49 3.29
C ALA A 405 8.06 -90.86 2.27
N ILE A 406 8.45 -91.40 1.11
CA ILE A 406 7.54 -91.72 0.01
C ILE A 406 7.50 -93.25 -0.19
N ALA A 407 6.32 -93.84 -0.04
CA ALA A 407 6.15 -95.29 -0.18
C ALA A 407 6.53 -95.77 -1.60
N GLY A 408 7.33 -96.84 -1.69
CA GLY A 408 7.84 -97.36 -2.96
C GLY A 408 9.13 -96.69 -3.47
N TYR A 409 9.68 -95.74 -2.72
CA TYR A 409 10.98 -95.13 -2.97
C TYR A 409 11.96 -95.37 -1.80
N GLU A 410 13.25 -95.24 -2.09
CA GLU A 410 14.34 -95.27 -1.13
C GLU A 410 14.43 -93.94 -0.36
N ASN A 411 15.41 -93.83 0.55
CA ASN A 411 15.72 -92.53 1.16
C ASN A 411 16.14 -91.50 0.09
N PRO A 412 15.73 -90.24 0.21
CA PRO A 412 16.10 -89.18 -0.73
C PRO A 412 17.61 -88.89 -0.71
N ASP A 413 18.12 -88.35 -1.82
CA ASP A 413 19.49 -87.83 -1.92
C ASP A 413 19.82 -86.76 -0.86
N LYS A 414 18.80 -86.02 -0.40
CA LYS A 414 18.87 -85.03 0.68
C LYS A 414 17.81 -85.36 1.72
N ALA A 415 18.22 -85.75 2.93
CA ALA A 415 17.28 -86.03 4.04
C ALA A 415 16.53 -84.77 4.53
N SER A 416 17.13 -83.59 4.36
CA SER A 416 16.52 -82.28 4.61
C SER A 416 17.19 -81.24 3.72
N VAL A 417 16.41 -80.24 3.29
CA VAL A 417 16.95 -78.95 2.84
C VAL A 417 17.22 -78.11 4.08
N ALA A 418 18.41 -77.53 4.20
CA ALA A 418 18.83 -76.80 5.39
C ALA A 418 18.11 -75.44 5.55
N ALA A 419 18.10 -74.92 6.78
CA ALA A 419 17.70 -73.54 7.02
C ALA A 419 18.70 -72.56 6.36
N GLN A 420 18.20 -71.44 5.86
CA GLN A 420 19.02 -70.39 5.22
C GLN A 420 18.47 -69.02 5.58
N GLN A 421 19.33 -68.13 6.09
CA GLN A 421 19.01 -66.71 6.22
C GLN A 421 18.97 -66.07 4.81
N VAL A 422 17.96 -65.27 4.56
CA VAL A 422 17.64 -64.63 3.29
C VAL A 422 17.91 -63.14 3.40
N LYS A 423 18.60 -62.60 2.41
CA LYS A 423 18.90 -61.17 2.30
C LYS A 423 18.02 -60.51 1.25
N LEU A 424 17.89 -59.19 1.35
CA LEU A 424 17.10 -58.39 0.42
C LEU A 424 17.59 -58.53 -1.03
N ASP A 425 18.89 -58.72 -1.26
CA ASP A 425 19.52 -58.84 -2.57
C ASP A 425 19.56 -60.27 -3.12
N ASP A 426 19.17 -61.28 -2.33
CA ASP A 426 19.09 -62.67 -2.79
C ASP A 426 18.09 -62.83 -3.96
N SER A 427 18.38 -63.81 -4.82
CA SER A 427 17.48 -64.30 -5.87
C SER A 427 16.61 -65.43 -5.35
N ASP A 428 15.52 -65.72 -6.07
CA ASP A 428 14.77 -66.96 -5.86
C ASP A 428 15.68 -68.19 -6.00
N GLN A 429 15.35 -69.25 -5.26
CA GLN A 429 16.06 -70.53 -5.26
C GLN A 429 15.15 -71.70 -5.63
N THR A 430 15.72 -72.67 -6.35
CA THR A 430 15.09 -73.95 -6.64
C THR A 430 15.98 -75.08 -6.12
N VAL A 431 15.40 -76.02 -5.36
CA VAL A 431 16.11 -77.18 -4.80
C VAL A 431 15.35 -78.45 -5.14
N THR A 432 15.92 -79.30 -6.01
CA THR A 432 15.35 -80.63 -6.29
C THR A 432 15.94 -81.68 -5.37
N VAL A 433 15.07 -82.46 -4.73
CA VAL A 433 15.36 -83.65 -3.93
C VAL A 433 14.97 -84.87 -4.76
N HIS A 434 15.93 -85.77 -4.99
CA HIS A 434 15.75 -86.93 -5.85
C HIS A 434 15.54 -88.21 -5.04
N TYR A 435 14.62 -89.04 -5.49
CA TYR A 435 14.32 -90.35 -4.92
C TYR A 435 14.57 -91.46 -5.93
N GLN A 436 15.26 -92.50 -5.49
CA GLN A 436 15.36 -93.74 -6.27
C GLN A 436 14.17 -94.64 -5.96
N LYS A 437 13.61 -95.27 -6.99
CA LYS A 437 12.48 -96.18 -6.85
C LYS A 437 12.98 -97.50 -6.25
N ASN A 438 12.33 -97.99 -5.20
CA ASN A 438 12.70 -99.25 -4.57
C ASN A 438 12.76 -100.36 -5.62
N ALA A 439 13.87 -101.10 -5.65
CA ALA A 439 14.00 -102.26 -6.52
C ALA A 439 12.84 -103.22 -6.26
N VAL A 440 12.08 -103.55 -7.32
CA VAL A 440 11.01 -104.55 -7.23
C VAL A 440 11.68 -105.89 -7.00
N GLN A 441 11.75 -106.31 -5.73
CA GLN A 441 12.03 -107.70 -5.37
C GLN A 441 11.09 -108.58 -6.20
N PRO A 442 11.60 -109.45 -7.09
CA PRO A 442 10.76 -110.37 -7.82
C PRO A 442 9.92 -111.14 -6.81
N LYS A 443 8.59 -111.14 -6.98
CA LYS A 443 7.74 -112.05 -6.19
C LYS A 443 8.17 -113.47 -6.53
N HIS A 444 9.03 -114.04 -5.69
CA HIS A 444 9.33 -115.45 -5.70
C HIS A 444 8.00 -116.18 -5.54
N HIS A 445 7.49 -116.69 -6.66
CA HIS A 445 6.36 -117.59 -6.68
C HIS A 445 6.83 -118.89 -6.03
N ASN A 446 6.59 -119.02 -4.73
CA ASN A 446 6.60 -120.30 -4.08
C ASN A 446 5.15 -120.71 -3.82
N GLY A 447 4.61 -121.54 -4.72
CA GLY A 447 3.53 -122.45 -4.33
C GLY A 447 4.06 -123.48 -3.33
N THR A 448 3.24 -124.31 -2.68
CA THR A 448 1.81 -124.51 -2.91
C THR A 448 1.17 -125.15 -1.67
N ASN A 449 -0.14 -124.95 -1.49
CA ASN A 449 -1.10 -125.83 -0.80
C ASN A 449 -0.90 -126.28 0.67
N GLY A 450 -1.87 -125.87 1.50
CA GLY A 450 -2.92 -126.83 1.93
C GLY A 450 -3.11 -127.00 3.45
N GLY A 451 -4.31 -126.68 3.99
CA GLY A 451 -4.60 -126.96 5.40
C GLY A 451 -5.84 -126.32 6.06
N ASN A 452 -7.04 -126.64 5.56
CA ASN A 452 -8.31 -126.82 6.31
C ASN A 452 -8.64 -126.02 7.62
N ALA A 453 -9.55 -125.05 7.50
CA ALA A 453 -10.79 -124.80 8.30
C ALA A 453 -10.85 -124.65 9.86
N THR A 454 -11.89 -123.88 10.24
CA THR A 454 -12.65 -123.82 11.51
C THR A 454 -12.25 -122.87 12.67
N ASN A 455 -13.11 -121.84 12.82
CA ASN A 455 -13.89 -121.50 14.04
C ASN A 455 -13.22 -120.99 15.33
N GLY A 456 -13.79 -119.93 15.94
CA GLY A 456 -13.79 -119.77 17.41
C GLY A 456 -13.30 -118.44 18.01
N THR A 457 -14.26 -117.58 18.37
CA THR A 457 -14.40 -116.95 19.71
C THR A 457 -13.30 -116.05 20.31
N ASN A 458 -13.62 -114.74 20.34
CA ASN A 458 -13.54 -113.81 21.48
C ASN A 458 -12.73 -114.19 22.75
N SER A 459 -11.66 -113.43 23.05
CA SER A 459 -11.33 -112.80 24.36
C SER A 459 -10.08 -111.91 24.16
N ASN A 460 -10.10 -110.61 24.47
CA ASN A 460 -10.07 -109.97 25.79
C ASN A 460 -8.75 -110.15 26.57
N SER A 461 -8.22 -108.99 27.02
CA SER A 461 -7.40 -108.77 28.21
C SER A 461 -5.87 -108.95 28.14
N ASN A 462 -5.22 -107.83 28.44
CA ASN A 462 -4.12 -107.70 29.41
C ASN A 462 -2.73 -108.25 29.00
N ASN A 463 -1.59 -107.77 29.53
CA ASN A 463 -1.20 -106.56 30.27
C ASN A 463 0.27 -106.79 30.68
N ALA A 464 1.21 -105.94 30.29
CA ALA A 464 2.37 -105.51 31.09
C ALA A 464 3.22 -104.54 30.22
N ASN A 465 3.50 -103.27 30.54
CA ASN A 465 3.78 -102.55 31.79
C ASN A 465 5.30 -102.49 32.13
N ASN A 466 5.69 -101.34 32.68
CA ASN A 466 7.01 -100.95 33.21
C ASN A 466 8.18 -100.71 32.20
N GLY A 467 9.02 -99.67 32.39
CA GLY A 467 8.99 -98.68 33.48
C GLY A 467 10.19 -97.73 33.54
N SER A 468 10.34 -97.07 34.70
CA SER A 468 11.22 -95.92 35.01
C SER A 468 10.83 -94.61 34.32
N LYS A 469 10.40 -93.53 34.99
CA LYS A 469 10.23 -93.17 36.42
C LYS A 469 11.51 -92.99 37.26
N ALA A 470 11.98 -91.74 37.35
CA ALA A 470 12.23 -90.98 38.59
C ALA A 470 12.29 -89.48 38.19
N ALA A 471 11.51 -88.53 38.72
CA ALA A 471 11.39 -88.03 40.11
C ALA A 471 12.66 -87.24 40.56
N ASN A 472 12.62 -86.18 41.39
CA ASN A 472 11.59 -85.47 42.18
C ASN A 472 12.08 -84.01 42.42
N THR A 473 11.41 -82.99 42.98
CA THR A 473 10.12 -82.77 43.69
C THR A 473 9.69 -81.28 43.41
N ALA A 474 8.41 -80.86 43.45
CA ALA A 474 7.64 -80.26 44.56
C ALA A 474 8.28 -79.06 45.33
N ALA A 475 7.53 -78.08 45.87
CA ALA A 475 6.07 -77.94 46.11
C ALA A 475 5.62 -76.50 45.77
N GLY A 476 4.36 -76.17 45.39
CA GLY A 476 3.11 -76.23 46.19
C GLY A 476 2.78 -74.81 46.72
N ALA A 477 1.55 -74.30 46.84
CA ALA A 477 0.19 -74.71 46.47
C ALA A 477 -0.69 -73.41 46.40
N THR A 478 -2.03 -73.32 46.21
CA THR A 478 -3.15 -74.28 46.27
C THR A 478 -4.37 -73.74 45.46
N ALA A 479 -5.36 -74.62 45.20
CA ALA A 479 -6.83 -74.46 45.18
C ALA A 479 -7.55 -73.07 45.24
N ASN A 480 -8.79 -72.87 44.73
CA ASN A 480 -9.70 -73.64 43.84
C ASN A 480 -11.03 -72.82 43.61
N GLN A 481 -11.88 -73.26 42.65
CA GLN A 481 -13.30 -72.93 42.40
C GLN A 481 -13.59 -71.62 41.62
N SER A 482 -14.14 -71.64 40.39
CA SER A 482 -15.47 -72.13 39.89
C SER A 482 -16.57 -71.06 40.03
N THR A 483 -17.20 -70.55 38.96
CA THR A 483 -18.38 -71.20 38.32
C THR A 483 -18.80 -70.53 36.98
N SER A 484 -19.68 -71.20 36.24
CA SER A 484 -20.22 -70.88 34.89
C SER A 484 -21.16 -69.65 34.78
N ALA A 485 -21.32 -69.05 33.58
CA ALA A 485 -22.52 -69.24 32.72
C ALA A 485 -22.80 -68.16 31.62
N LYS A 486 -23.25 -68.65 30.45
CA LYS A 486 -24.24 -68.12 29.46
C LYS A 486 -24.22 -66.66 28.90
N LYS A 487 -24.33 -66.61 27.56
CA LYS A 487 -24.75 -65.47 26.68
C LYS A 487 -26.23 -65.07 26.92
N PRO A 488 -26.68 -63.86 26.49
CA PRO A 488 -27.35 -63.73 25.18
C PRO A 488 -27.11 -62.40 24.43
N SER A 489 -27.62 -62.31 23.19
CA SER A 489 -27.49 -61.17 22.26
C SER A 489 -28.68 -60.18 22.33
N ARG A 490 -28.48 -58.91 21.92
CA ARG A 490 -29.50 -57.97 21.38
C ARG A 490 -28.82 -57.01 20.38
N LEU A 491 -29.24 -56.96 19.12
CA LEU A 491 -30.27 -56.06 18.54
C LEU A 491 -29.93 -54.56 18.62
N LEU A 492 -29.68 -53.94 17.45
CA LEU A 492 -29.85 -52.50 17.21
C LEU A 492 -30.56 -52.33 15.85
N ALA A 493 -31.49 -51.37 15.77
CA ALA A 493 -32.45 -51.24 14.68
C ALA A 493 -32.08 -50.16 13.65
N ALA A 494 -32.77 -50.14 12.52
CA ALA A 494 -32.53 -49.23 11.39
C ALA A 494 -33.34 -47.92 11.47
N LEU A 495 -32.71 -46.83 10.98
CA LEU A 495 -33.21 -45.72 10.13
C LEU A 495 -34.58 -45.06 10.43
N PRO A 496 -34.68 -43.73 10.25
CA PRO A 496 -35.01 -43.23 8.90
C PRO A 496 -34.15 -42.06 8.40
N SER A 497 -34.10 -41.89 7.08
CA SER A 497 -33.58 -40.70 6.40
C SER A 497 -34.71 -39.73 6.04
N THR A 498 -34.37 -38.44 5.96
CA THR A 498 -35.10 -37.46 5.14
C THR A 498 -34.07 -36.71 4.30
N GLY A 499 -34.36 -36.54 3.01
CA GLY A 499 -33.42 -35.96 2.05
C GLY A 499 -33.94 -34.67 1.42
N GLN A 500 -33.04 -33.88 0.86
CA GLN A 500 -33.38 -32.88 -0.13
C GLN A 500 -32.38 -32.92 -1.30
N LYS A 501 -32.89 -32.66 -2.50
CA LYS A 501 -32.19 -32.90 -3.77
C LYS A 501 -31.23 -31.75 -4.09
N VAL A 502 -30.03 -32.06 -4.58
CA VAL A 502 -29.23 -31.11 -5.37
C VAL A 502 -29.33 -31.48 -6.85
N VAL A 503 -29.67 -30.50 -7.68
CA VAL A 503 -29.87 -30.64 -9.12
C VAL A 503 -28.51 -30.59 -9.82
N ARG A 504 -28.24 -31.52 -10.74
CA ARG A 504 -27.06 -31.44 -11.62
C ARG A 504 -27.33 -30.44 -12.75
N SER A 505 -26.66 -29.30 -12.73
CA SER A 505 -26.54 -28.40 -13.88
C SER A 505 -25.21 -28.67 -14.60
N VAL A 506 -25.30 -29.19 -15.83
CA VAL A 506 -24.23 -29.09 -16.84
C VAL A 506 -24.20 -27.64 -17.36
N TRP A 507 -23.08 -27.20 -17.97
CA TRP A 507 -22.86 -26.18 -19.04
C TRP A 507 -21.41 -25.60 -18.91
N PRO A 508 -20.79 -25.03 -19.97
CA PRO A 508 -19.68 -25.75 -20.62
C PRO A 508 -18.32 -25.04 -20.55
N ALA A 509 -17.30 -25.69 -21.10
CA ALA A 509 -15.96 -25.14 -21.28
C ALA A 509 -15.95 -23.86 -22.14
N VAL A 510 -15.17 -22.87 -21.70
CA VAL A 510 -14.81 -21.68 -22.50
C VAL A 510 -13.31 -21.70 -22.72
N THR A 511 -12.89 -22.02 -23.94
CA THR A 511 -11.52 -21.80 -24.40
C THR A 511 -11.26 -20.31 -24.59
N GLY A 512 -10.34 -19.75 -23.81
CA GLY A 512 -9.82 -18.39 -23.95
C GLY A 512 -8.30 -18.42 -24.17
N ALA A 513 -7.80 -17.62 -25.10
CA ALA A 513 -6.42 -17.73 -25.60
C ALA A 513 -5.37 -17.17 -24.63
N VAL A 514 -4.22 -17.86 -24.55
CA VAL A 514 -3.02 -17.36 -23.89
C VAL A 514 -2.29 -16.38 -24.82
N ALA A 515 -2.29 -15.10 -24.47
CA ALA A 515 -1.38 -14.10 -25.03
C ALA A 515 -0.26 -13.85 -24.02
N GLY A 516 0.95 -14.34 -24.32
CA GLY A 516 2.10 -14.17 -23.43
C GLY A 516 2.67 -12.76 -23.46
N LEU A 517 2.95 -12.18 -22.29
CA LEU A 517 3.88 -11.07 -22.14
C LEU A 517 5.01 -11.47 -21.17
N SER A 518 6.20 -11.69 -21.71
CA SER A 518 7.43 -11.78 -20.93
C SER A 518 7.83 -10.37 -20.46
N TYR A 519 8.10 -10.19 -19.16
CA TYR A 519 8.63 -8.91 -18.64
C TYR A 519 10.05 -9.09 -18.11
N LEU A 520 11.03 -8.61 -18.88
CA LEU A 520 12.45 -8.59 -18.52
C LEU A 520 12.75 -7.37 -17.63
N PHE A 521 12.88 -7.60 -16.32
CA PHE A 521 13.38 -6.57 -15.41
C PHE A 521 14.88 -6.33 -15.61
N THR A 522 15.26 -5.16 -16.11
CA THR A 522 16.66 -4.69 -16.09
C THR A 522 16.79 -3.49 -15.16
N LYS A 523 17.20 -3.74 -13.91
CA LYS A 523 17.39 -2.71 -12.88
C LYS A 523 18.70 -1.95 -13.12
N LYS A 524 18.64 -0.76 -13.74
CA LYS A 524 19.79 0.13 -13.90
C LYS A 524 19.96 1.00 -12.65
N ARG A 525 21.06 0.84 -11.92
CA ARG A 525 21.47 1.81 -10.89
C ARG A 525 21.95 3.09 -11.57
N HIS A 526 21.64 4.23 -10.98
CA HIS A 526 22.35 5.48 -11.23
C HIS A 526 23.42 5.61 -10.14
N ASP A 527 24.69 5.70 -10.54
CA ASP A 527 25.79 6.14 -9.68
C ASP A 527 26.18 7.58 -10.07
N ASP A 528 26.78 8.30 -9.13
CA ASP A 528 27.04 9.74 -9.19
C ASP A 528 28.03 10.18 -10.28
N LYS A 529 27.80 11.40 -10.82
CA LYS A 529 28.82 12.46 -10.96
C LYS A 529 28.22 13.81 -11.35
#